data_AF-A0A8T6N7I0-F1
#
_entry.id   AF-A0A8T6N7I0-F1
#
_cell.length_a   1.000
_cell.length_b   1.000
_cell.length_c   1.000
_cell.angle_alpha   90.00
_cell.angle_beta   90.00
_cell.angle_gamma   90.00
#
_symmetry.space_group_name_H-M   'P 1'
#
loop_
_entity.id
_entity.type
_entity.pdbx_description
1 polymer ?
#
loop_
_entity_poly.entity_id
_entity_poly.type
_entity_poly.pdbx_seq_one_letter_code
_entity_poly.pdbx_strand_id
1 'polypeptide(L)' 'MSEEEWDFVDGLKSTRSSCVCMTCQHFTYVCDKHCHTLLTCGLQRRQVPHGEHLTKRCRNWMVRREAEMGWCPEVAL' A
#
# COMPACT_ATOMS: atom_id res chain seq x y z
N MET A 1 11.55 -24.62 -4.67
CA MET A 1 11.20 -23.34 -5.29
C MET A 1 11.08 -22.31 -4.18
N SER A 2 12.13 -21.51 -4.01
CA SER A 2 12.33 -20.56 -2.91
C SER A 2 11.12 -19.63 -2.76
N GLU A 3 10.65 -19.46 -1.53
CA GLU A 3 9.77 -18.35 -1.15
C GLU A 3 10.52 -17.07 -1.50
N GLU A 4 10.07 -16.35 -2.52
CA GLU A 4 10.51 -14.98 -2.73
C GLU A 4 9.84 -14.17 -1.62
N GLU A 5 10.39 -14.28 -0.41
CA GLU A 5 9.91 -13.59 0.78
C GLU A 5 10.39 -12.15 0.66
N TRP A 6 9.53 -11.29 0.13
CA TRP A 6 9.83 -9.86 0.04
C TRP A 6 9.90 -9.32 1.47
N ASP A 7 11.04 -8.75 1.88
CA ASP A 7 11.17 -8.16 3.21
C ASP A 7 10.05 -7.17 3.54
N PHE A 8 9.78 -6.98 4.83
CA PHE A 8 8.87 -5.92 5.27
C PHE A 8 9.46 -4.53 5.05
N VAL A 9 8.57 -3.56 4.80
CA VAL A 9 8.89 -2.14 4.74
C VAL A 9 9.40 -1.68 6.10
N ASP A 10 10.61 -1.14 6.13
CA ASP A 10 11.15 -0.49 7.31
C ASP A 10 10.76 1.00 7.37
N GLY A 11 10.72 1.55 8.58
CA GLY A 11 10.48 2.98 8.82
C GLY A 11 9.04 3.44 8.55
N LEU A 12 8.06 2.54 8.64
CA LEU A 12 6.64 2.91 8.63
C LEU A 12 6.34 3.88 9.79
N LYS A 13 5.68 4.99 9.47
CA LYS A 13 5.32 6.03 10.44
C LYS A 13 3.84 5.94 10.79
N SER A 14 3.54 5.83 12.08
CA SER A 14 2.16 5.90 12.57
C SER A 14 1.51 7.23 12.18
N THR A 15 0.20 7.19 11.89
CA THR A 15 -0.59 8.36 11.55
C THR A 15 -1.97 8.29 12.22
N ARG A 16 -2.58 9.45 12.47
CA ARG A 16 -3.96 9.57 12.98
C ARG A 16 -4.90 10.20 11.95
N SER A 17 -4.48 10.28 10.69
CA SER A 17 -5.29 10.76 9.57
C SER A 17 -5.56 9.64 8.56
N SER A 18 -6.29 9.96 7.49
CA SER A 18 -6.47 9.09 6.32
C SER A 18 -5.20 8.91 5.49
N CYS A 19 -4.08 9.55 5.83
CA CYS A 19 -2.78 9.38 5.15
C CYS A 19 -2.09 8.10 5.62
N VAL A 20 -2.61 6.94 5.23
CA VAL A 20 -2.10 5.60 5.55
C VAL A 20 -1.57 4.92 4.29
N CYS A 21 -0.86 3.79 4.41
CA CYS A 21 -0.37 3.07 3.23
C CYS A 21 -1.50 2.74 2.26
N MET A 22 -2.66 2.28 2.74
CA MET A 22 -3.79 1.93 1.84
C MET A 22 -4.21 3.07 0.90
N THR A 23 -4.04 4.33 1.32
CA THR A 23 -4.39 5.53 0.52
C THR A 23 -3.19 6.13 -0.22
N CYS A 24 -2.03 5.47 -0.18
CA CYS A 24 -0.82 5.89 -0.87
C CYS A 24 -0.86 5.49 -2.35
N GLN A 25 -0.34 6.34 -3.24
CA GLN A 25 -0.18 6.01 -4.66
C GLN A 25 0.73 4.78 -4.88
N HIS A 26 1.70 4.55 -3.99
CA HIS A 26 2.63 3.42 -4.11
C HIS A 26 2.09 2.12 -3.53
N PHE A 27 0.91 2.13 -2.91
CA PHE A 27 0.34 0.93 -2.34
C PHE A 27 -0.26 0.05 -3.43
N THR A 28 0.18 -1.21 -3.42
CA THR A 28 -0.26 -2.21 -4.38
C THR A 28 -0.35 -3.58 -3.70
N TYR A 29 -0.97 -4.52 -4.37
CA TYR A 29 -1.04 -5.91 -3.95
C TYR A 29 -0.48 -6.82 -5.02
N VAL A 30 0.10 -7.93 -4.59
CA VAL A 30 0.57 -9.00 -5.48
C VAL A 30 0.07 -10.33 -4.94
N CYS A 31 -0.04 -11.33 -5.79
CA CYS A 31 -0.37 -12.69 -5.36
C CYS A 31 0.91 -13.51 -5.26
N ASP A 32 1.10 -14.22 -4.16
CA ASP A 32 2.16 -15.20 -4.05
C ASP A 32 1.83 -16.51 -4.82
N LYS A 33 2.77 -17.45 -4.81
CA LYS A 33 2.61 -18.77 -5.46
C LYS A 33 1.50 -19.65 -4.86
N HIS A 34 0.99 -19.29 -3.69
CA HIS A 34 -0.09 -19.95 -2.97
C HIS A 34 -1.43 -19.20 -3.09
N CYS A 35 -1.50 -18.19 -3.98
CA CYS A 35 -2.66 -17.33 -4.18
C CYS A 35 -3.01 -16.47 -2.95
N HIS A 36 -2.07 -16.25 -2.03
CA HIS A 36 -2.25 -15.26 -0.97
C HIS A 36 -2.02 -13.86 -1.50
N THR A 37 -2.89 -12.93 -1.10
CA THR A 37 -2.70 -11.51 -1.39
C THR A 37 -1.68 -10.92 -0.43
N LEU A 38 -0.54 -10.48 -0.96
CA LEU A 38 0.47 -9.74 -0.22
C LEU A 38 0.27 -8.24 -0.44
N LEU A 39 0.23 -7.49 0.67
CA LEU A 39 0.16 -6.04 0.64
C LEU A 39 1.57 -5.49 0.50
N THR A 40 1.80 -4.56 -0.42
CA THR A 40 3.16 -4.12 -0.76
C THR A 40 3.25 -2.62 -1.01
N CYS A 41 4.46 -2.09 -0.83
CA CYS A 41 4.85 -0.75 -1.28
C CYS A 41 5.64 -0.90 -2.58
N GLY A 42 5.02 -0.56 -3.72
CA GLY A 42 5.63 -0.70 -5.05
C GLY A 42 6.91 0.12 -5.23
N LEU A 43 7.04 1.24 -4.52
CA LEU A 43 8.25 2.07 -4.55
C LEU A 43 9.44 1.38 -3.85
N GLN A 44 9.20 0.76 -2.68
CA GLN A 44 10.25 0.10 -1.91
C GLN A 44 10.42 -1.37 -2.28
N ARG A 45 9.51 -1.92 -3.09
CA ARG A 45 9.43 -3.34 -3.45
C ARG A 45 9.51 -4.26 -2.23
N ARG A 46 8.66 -3.97 -1.25
CA ARG A 46 8.64 -4.62 0.07
C ARG A 46 7.20 -4.81 0.57
N GLN A 47 7.01 -5.77 1.47
CA GLN A 47 5.71 -6.06 2.05
C GLN A 47 5.32 -5.04 3.12
N VAL A 48 4.06 -4.63 3.13
CA VAL A 48 3.47 -3.87 4.22
C VAL A 48 2.85 -4.88 5.18
N PRO A 49 3.25 -4.92 6.47
CA PRO A 49 2.66 -5.86 7.42
C PRO A 49 1.14 -5.73 7.51
N HIS A 50 0.47 -6.86 7.72
CA HIS A 50 -0.99 -6.88 7.85
C HIS A 50 -1.45 -5.96 9.00
N GLY A 51 -2.55 -5.24 8.78
CA GLY A 51 -3.05 -4.20 9.70
C GLY A 51 -2.27 -2.87 9.70
N GLU A 52 -0.96 -2.86 9.50
CA GLU A 52 -0.17 -1.61 9.51
C GLU A 52 -0.51 -0.68 8.35
N HIS A 53 -0.98 -1.25 7.23
CA HIS A 53 -1.43 -0.47 6.08
C HIS A 53 -2.64 0.44 6.35
N LEU A 54 -3.35 0.24 7.48
CA LEU A 54 -4.50 1.02 7.94
C LEU A 54 -4.14 2.07 9.00
N THR A 55 -2.94 2.00 9.58
CA THR A 55 -2.57 2.82 10.76
C THR A 55 -1.23 3.52 10.61
N LYS A 56 -0.43 3.12 9.61
CA LYS A 56 0.88 3.68 9.30
C LYS A 56 0.98 4.06 7.82
N ARG A 57 1.98 4.87 7.50
CA ARG A 57 2.34 5.28 6.13
C ARG A 57 3.82 5.03 5.85
N CYS A 58 4.16 4.78 4.60
CA CYS A 58 5.54 4.71 4.15
C CYS A 58 6.20 6.10 4.16
N ARG A 59 7.54 6.13 4.16
CA ARG A 59 8.32 7.37 4.19
C ARG A 59 8.02 8.31 3.03
N ASN A 60 7.72 7.74 1.87
CA ASN A 60 7.42 8.45 0.63
C ASN A 60 5.92 8.43 0.33
N TRP A 61 5.08 8.55 1.37
CA TRP A 61 3.63 8.59 1.17
C TRP A 61 3.26 9.71 0.20
N MET A 62 2.44 9.36 -0.79
CA MET A 62 1.92 10.26 -1.81
C MET A 62 0.43 10.00 -1.96
N VAL A 63 -0.37 11.06 -2.04
CA VAL A 63 -1.81 10.95 -2.25
C VAL A 63 -2.08 10.21 -3.57
N ARG A 64 -3.13 9.38 -3.60
CA ARG A 64 -3.57 8.70 -4.82
C ARG A 64 -4.01 9.71 -5.87
N ARG A 65 -3.56 9.53 -7.12
CA ARG A 65 -3.91 10.41 -8.24
C ARG A 65 -5.41 10.51 -8.46
N GLU A 66 -6.15 9.43 -8.25
CA GLU A 66 -7.61 9.42 -8.34
C GLU A 66 -8.23 10.44 -7.38
N ALA A 67 -7.69 10.53 -6.15
CA ALA A 67 -8.13 11.52 -5.17
C ALA A 67 -7.72 12.94 -5.55
N GLU A 68 -6.53 13.15 -6.14
CA GLU A 68 -6.08 14.47 -6.62
C GLU A 68 -6.94 14.98 -7.80
N MET A 69 -7.31 14.09 -8.71
CA MET A 69 -8.12 14.43 -9.89
C MET A 69 -9.61 14.59 -9.55
N GLY A 70 -10.03 14.34 -8.30
CA GLY A 70 -11.44 14.31 -7.90
C GLY A 70 -12.23 13.22 -8.64
N TRP A 71 -11.54 12.17 -9.08
CA TRP A 71 -12.12 11.12 -9.92
C TRP A 71 -12.85 10.11 -9.03
N CYS A 72 -14.18 10.19 -9.01
CA CYS A 72 -15.08 9.22 -8.40
C CYS A 72 -15.85 8.46 -9.50
N PRO A 73 -15.37 7.28 -9.96
CA PRO A 73 -15.97 6.58 -11.09
C PRO A 73 -17.43 6.16 -10.87
N GLU A 74 -17.84 5.99 -9.61
CA GLU A 74 -19.21 5.68 -9.21
C GLU A 74 -20.19 6.84 -9.44
N VAL A 75 -19.71 8.08 -9.53
CA VAL A 75 -20.52 9.28 -9.77
C VAL A 75 -20.66 9.59 -11.26
N ALA A 76 -19.88 8.92 -12.11
CA ALA A 76 -19.92 9.07 -13.57
C ALA A 76 -21.01 8.19 -14.24
N LEU A 77 -21.87 7.53 -13.44
CA LEU A 77 -22.97 6.67 -13.88
C LEU A 77 -24.31 7.41 -13.97
#